data_AF-A0A0B8QMN8-F1
#
_entry.id   AF-A0A0B8QMN8-F1
#
_cell.length_a   1.000
_cell.length_b   1.000
_cell.length_c   1.000
_cell.angle_alpha   90.00
_cell.angle_beta   90.00
_cell.angle_gamma   90.00
#
_symmetry.space_group_name_H-M   'P 1'
#
loop_
_entity.id
_entity.type
_entity.pdbx_description
1 polymer ?
#
loop_
_entity_poly.entity_id
_entity_poly.type
_entity_poly.pdbx_seq_one_letter_code
_entity_poly.pdbx_strand_id
1 'polypeptide(L)'
;MVERRSGKVLNVSSTASFIPGPLQAVYYATKAFVTSFSQAIAEEVSEYNVSVTALCPGAVDTGFVKAGDLDKVDVWKNAKSARSVAEVGYRDMMGKELLSFNEGMLKFAINWVFPLLPRKQVLKASRKSMEKSH
;
A
#
# COMPACT_ATOMS: atom_id res chain seq x y z
N MET A 1 -4.27 24.14 -3.89
CA MET A 1 -5.42 23.48 -3.22
C MET A 1 -5.72 24.16 -1.89
N VAL A 2 -4.71 24.36 -1.04
CA VAL A 2 -4.78 25.08 0.24
C VAL A 2 -5.45 26.46 0.11
N GLU A 3 -4.95 27.34 -0.76
CA GLU A 3 -5.54 28.68 -0.97
C GLU A 3 -7.02 28.62 -1.42
N ARG A 4 -7.37 27.62 -2.23
CA ARG A 4 -8.75 27.39 -2.71
C ARG A 4 -9.64 26.69 -1.67
N ARG A 5 -9.09 26.25 -0.54
CA ARG A 5 -9.75 25.45 0.50
C ARG A 5 -10.53 24.24 -0.02
N SER A 6 -9.99 23.60 -1.06
CA SER A 6 -10.61 22.44 -1.70
C SER A 6 -9.60 21.67 -2.55
N GLY A 7 -9.50 20.37 -2.27
CA GLY A 7 -8.64 19.45 -3.01
C GLY A 7 -8.70 18.02 -2.45
N LYS A 8 -8.32 17.07 -3.28
CA LYS A 8 -8.12 15.67 -2.89
C LYS A 8 -6.86 15.17 -3.59
N VAL A 9 -6.01 14.47 -2.86
CA VAL A 9 -4.77 13.88 -3.36
C VAL A 9 -4.80 12.39 -3.12
N LEU A 10 -4.41 11.60 -4.13
CA LEU A 10 -4.24 10.16 -4.03
C LEU A 10 -2.79 9.80 -4.32
N ASN A 11 -2.06 9.34 -3.31
CA ASN A 11 -0.70 8.87 -3.45
C ASN A 11 -0.68 7.35 -3.57
N VAL A 12 0.02 6.82 -4.58
CA VAL A 12 0.09 5.37 -4.83
C VAL A 12 1.23 4.74 -4.03
N SER A 13 0.86 4.13 -2.91
CA SER A 13 1.74 3.36 -2.04
C SER A 13 1.66 1.84 -2.31
N SER A 14 1.70 1.00 -1.27
CA SER A 14 1.53 -0.45 -1.32
C SER A 14 1.24 -1.02 0.07
N THR A 15 0.63 -2.19 0.18
CA THR A 15 0.60 -2.96 1.44
C THR A 15 2.00 -3.37 1.93
N ALA A 16 3.01 -3.36 1.05
CA ALA A 16 4.42 -3.50 1.41
C ALA A 16 4.93 -2.44 2.40
N SER A 17 4.24 -1.31 2.53
CA SER A 17 4.64 -0.18 3.39
C SER A 17 4.64 -0.47 4.88
N PHE A 18 3.93 -1.52 5.31
CA PHE A 18 3.62 -1.76 6.71
C PHE A 18 4.55 -2.75 7.40
N ILE A 19 5.42 -3.43 6.65
CA ILE A 19 6.41 -4.39 7.16
C ILE A 19 7.71 -4.27 6.37
N PRO A 20 8.87 -4.72 6.88
CA PRO A 20 10.09 -4.78 6.08
C PRO A 20 10.04 -5.91 5.05
N GLY A 21 10.50 -5.67 3.82
CA GLY A 21 10.48 -6.66 2.72
C GLY A 21 11.86 -7.07 2.22
N PRO A 22 12.41 -8.21 2.68
CA PRO A 22 13.58 -8.83 2.08
C PRO A 22 13.37 -9.09 0.58
N LEU A 23 14.46 -9.10 -0.19
CA LEU A 23 14.48 -9.21 -1.66
C LEU A 23 13.92 -7.99 -2.42
N GLN A 24 13.25 -7.07 -1.73
CA GLN A 24 12.74 -5.80 -2.28
C GLN A 24 12.90 -4.63 -1.29
N ALA A 25 14.02 -4.59 -0.55
CA ALA A 25 14.19 -3.68 0.59
C ALA A 25 13.97 -2.19 0.25
N VAL A 26 14.54 -1.72 -0.87
CA VAL A 26 14.37 -0.33 -1.33
C VAL A 26 12.92 -0.03 -1.70
N TYR A 27 12.23 -0.96 -2.37
CA TYR A 27 10.82 -0.79 -2.73
C TYR A 27 9.95 -0.68 -1.47
N TYR A 28 10.11 -1.58 -0.50
CA TYR A 28 9.35 -1.54 0.75
C TYR A 28 9.62 -0.25 1.54
N ALA A 29 10.89 0.19 1.63
CA ALA A 29 11.26 1.42 2.32
C ALA A 29 10.66 2.67 1.66
N THR A 30 10.68 2.75 0.32
CA THR A 30 10.09 3.90 -0.39
C THR A 30 8.58 3.94 -0.27
N LYS A 31 7.89 2.78 -0.27
CA LYS A 31 6.45 2.72 -0.04
C LYS A 31 6.08 3.06 1.41
N ALA A 32 6.88 2.63 2.39
CA ALA A 32 6.74 3.07 3.78
C ALA A 32 6.84 4.60 3.91
N PHE A 33 7.80 5.23 3.22
CA PHE A 33 7.90 6.69 3.15
C PHE A 33 6.62 7.31 2.56
N VAL A 34 6.13 6.86 1.41
CA VAL A 34 4.91 7.40 0.77
C VAL A 34 3.71 7.30 1.71
N THR A 35 3.52 6.17 2.39
CA THR A 35 2.43 5.97 3.35
C THR A 35 2.55 6.88 4.56
N SER A 36 3.75 7.01 5.14
CA SER A 36 4.00 7.90 6.29
C SER A 36 3.80 9.37 5.90
N PHE A 37 4.38 9.79 4.78
CA PHE A 37 4.27 11.14 4.25
C PHE A 37 2.81 11.53 3.99
N SER A 38 2.05 10.66 3.31
CA SER A 38 0.66 10.94 2.98
C SER A 38 -0.21 11.14 4.22
N GLN A 39 0.00 10.33 5.27
CA GLN A 39 -0.73 10.46 6.53
C GLN A 39 -0.40 11.76 7.26
N ALA A 40 0.88 12.11 7.34
CA ALA A 40 1.31 13.36 7.96
C ALA A 40 0.74 14.58 7.23
N ILE A 41 0.86 14.63 5.89
CA ILE A 41 0.31 15.73 5.11
C ILE A 41 -1.21 15.78 5.20
N ALA A 42 -1.92 14.65 5.25
CA ALA A 42 -3.37 14.62 5.41
C ALA A 42 -3.81 15.39 6.67
N GLU A 43 -3.09 15.23 7.76
CA GLU A 43 -3.32 15.95 9.02
C GLU A 43 -2.98 17.43 8.88
N GLU A 44 -1.78 17.75 8.39
CA GLU A 44 -1.29 19.13 8.22
C GLU A 44 -2.20 19.99 7.32
N VAL A 45 -2.86 19.39 6.32
CA VAL A 45 -3.72 20.11 5.39
C VAL A 45 -5.22 20.04 5.71
N SER A 46 -5.60 19.33 6.78
CA SER A 46 -6.99 19.00 7.11
C SER A 46 -7.86 20.25 7.33
N GLU A 47 -7.31 21.29 7.98
CA GLU A 47 -7.98 22.57 8.24
C GLU A 47 -8.36 23.33 6.95
N TYR A 48 -7.68 23.04 5.84
CA TYR A 48 -7.91 23.67 4.54
C TYR A 48 -8.94 22.90 3.69
N ASN A 49 -9.66 21.94 4.25
CA ASN A 49 -10.61 21.08 3.51
C ASN A 49 -9.94 20.40 2.28
N VAL A 50 -8.66 20.07 2.45
CA VAL A 50 -7.89 19.21 1.53
C VAL A 50 -7.75 17.85 2.20
N SER A 51 -7.91 16.78 1.44
CA SER A 51 -7.65 15.42 1.94
C SER A 51 -6.51 14.77 1.16
N VAL A 52 -5.75 13.91 1.83
CA VAL A 52 -4.71 13.08 1.22
C VAL A 52 -4.97 11.63 1.59
N THR A 53 -5.05 10.77 0.59
CA THR A 53 -5.30 9.34 0.72
C THR A 53 -4.09 8.57 0.21
N ALA A 54 -3.60 7.59 0.98
CA ALA A 54 -2.61 6.64 0.50
C ALA A 54 -3.29 5.37 -0.02
N LEU A 55 -3.19 5.13 -1.32
CA LEU A 55 -3.62 3.87 -1.93
C LEU A 55 -2.56 2.79 -1.64
N CYS A 56 -2.93 1.79 -0.85
CA CYS A 56 -2.07 0.70 -0.41
C CYS A 56 -2.53 -0.61 -1.06
N PRO A 57 -2.24 -0.82 -2.36
CA PRO A 57 -2.66 -2.03 -3.05
C PRO A 57 -1.82 -3.24 -2.63
N GLY A 58 -2.48 -4.40 -2.61
CA GLY A 58 -1.85 -5.71 -2.66
C GLY A 58 -1.36 -6.04 -4.07
N ALA A 59 -1.48 -7.30 -4.48
CA ALA A 59 -1.05 -7.72 -5.81
C ALA A 59 -1.96 -7.14 -6.91
N VAL A 60 -1.37 -6.52 -7.92
CA VAL A 60 -2.03 -5.91 -9.08
C VAL A 60 -1.47 -6.44 -10.40
N ASP A 61 -2.36 -6.90 -11.28
CA ASP A 61 -2.01 -7.41 -12.61
C ASP A 61 -1.60 -6.25 -13.53
N THR A 62 -0.29 -6.06 -13.65
CA THR A 62 0.37 -4.99 -14.41
C THR A 62 1.75 -5.45 -14.89
N GLY A 63 2.42 -4.63 -15.71
CA GLY A 63 3.81 -4.87 -16.10
C GLY A 63 4.83 -4.88 -14.95
N PHE A 64 4.43 -4.58 -13.70
CA PHE A 64 5.30 -4.59 -12.53
C PHE A 64 5.96 -5.96 -12.30
N VAL A 65 5.20 -7.05 -12.44
CA VAL A 65 5.70 -8.42 -12.19
C VAL A 65 6.85 -8.75 -13.15
N LYS A 66 6.64 -8.48 -14.44
CA LYS A 66 7.63 -8.70 -15.49
C LYS A 66 8.85 -7.79 -15.32
N ALA A 67 8.64 -6.51 -14.97
CA ALA A 67 9.73 -5.56 -14.79
C ALA A 67 10.61 -5.87 -13.58
N GLY A 68 10.04 -6.50 -12.54
CA GLY A 68 10.74 -6.88 -11.32
C GLY A 68 11.26 -8.32 -11.29
N ASP A 69 11.11 -9.09 -12.37
CA ASP A 69 11.42 -10.53 -12.42
C ASP A 69 10.74 -11.31 -11.26
N LEU A 70 9.43 -11.06 -11.09
CA LEU A 70 8.61 -11.60 -10.01
C LEU A 70 7.63 -12.69 -10.47
N ASP A 71 7.77 -13.18 -11.70
CA ASP A 71 6.80 -14.09 -12.35
C ASP A 71 6.58 -15.41 -11.59
N LYS A 72 7.52 -15.80 -10.74
CA LYS A 72 7.46 -17.01 -9.90
C LYS A 72 7.08 -16.74 -8.45
N VAL A 73 6.70 -15.51 -8.08
CA VAL A 73 6.31 -15.17 -6.71
C VAL A 73 4.81 -15.36 -6.54
N ASP A 74 4.42 -16.27 -5.64
CA ASP A 74 3.03 -16.73 -5.47
C ASP A 74 2.02 -15.63 -5.12
N VAL A 75 2.48 -14.52 -4.52
CA VAL A 75 1.65 -13.35 -4.18
C VAL A 75 0.89 -12.81 -5.41
N TRP A 76 1.43 -12.99 -6.62
CA TRP A 76 0.81 -12.48 -7.85
C TRP A 76 -0.24 -13.41 -8.47
N LYS A 77 -0.41 -14.64 -7.97
CA LYS A 77 -1.41 -15.59 -8.51
C LYS A 77 -2.85 -15.07 -8.40
N ASN A 78 -3.14 -14.27 -7.39
CA ASN A 78 -4.47 -13.71 -7.11
C ASN A 78 -4.52 -12.18 -7.33
N ALA A 79 -3.65 -11.66 -8.19
CA ALA A 79 -3.56 -10.23 -8.45
C ALA A 79 -4.90 -9.66 -8.93
N LYS A 80 -5.25 -8.47 -8.44
CA LYS A 80 -6.44 -7.72 -8.88
C LYS A 80 -6.13 -6.93 -10.15
N SER A 81 -7.13 -6.67 -10.97
CA SER A 81 -6.94 -5.84 -12.16
C SER A 81 -6.58 -4.40 -11.77
N ALA A 82 -5.72 -3.75 -12.56
CA ALA A 82 -5.35 -2.35 -12.35
C ALA A 82 -6.58 -1.42 -12.30
N ARG A 83 -7.59 -1.71 -13.14
CA ARG A 83 -8.86 -0.98 -13.16
C ARG A 83 -9.59 -1.09 -11.83
N SER A 84 -9.77 -2.30 -11.29
CA SER A 84 -10.46 -2.50 -10.01
C SER A 84 -9.74 -1.77 -8.86
N VAL A 85 -8.41 -1.80 -8.85
CA VAL A 85 -7.61 -1.10 -7.84
C VAL A 85 -7.75 0.43 -7.99
N ALA A 86 -7.78 0.95 -9.21
CA ALA A 86 -7.99 2.37 -9.47
C ALA A 86 -9.40 2.84 -9.05
N GLU A 87 -10.44 2.04 -9.31
CA GLU A 87 -11.81 2.33 -8.90
C GLU A 87 -11.95 2.40 -7.37
N VAL A 88 -11.33 1.45 -6.65
CA VAL A 88 -11.27 1.46 -5.17
C VAL A 88 -10.55 2.71 -4.66
N GLY A 89 -9.34 2.99 -5.20
CA GLY A 89 -8.56 4.15 -4.77
C GLY A 89 -9.27 5.48 -5.03
N TYR A 90 -9.94 5.62 -6.17
CA TYR A 90 -10.72 6.80 -6.49
C TYR A 90 -11.90 6.98 -5.54
N ARG A 91 -12.68 5.91 -5.30
CA ARG A 91 -13.82 5.94 -4.38
C ARG A 91 -13.38 6.33 -2.96
N ASP A 92 -12.32 5.72 -2.46
CA ASP A 92 -11.82 5.96 -1.10
C ASP A 92 -11.23 7.38 -0.96
N MET A 93 -10.54 7.88 -1.99
CA MET A 93 -10.09 9.28 -2.07
C MET A 93 -11.29 10.24 -2.01
N MET A 94 -12.36 9.95 -2.77
CA MET A 94 -13.57 10.77 -2.78
C MET A 94 -14.25 10.79 -1.41
N GLY A 95 -14.22 9.66 -0.68
CA GLY A 95 -14.66 9.54 0.72
C GLY A 95 -13.73 10.18 1.75
N LYS A 96 -12.55 10.70 1.34
CA LYS A 96 -11.51 11.25 2.21
C LYS A 96 -10.91 10.22 3.19
N GLU A 97 -10.90 8.95 2.81
CA GLU A 97 -10.24 7.90 3.60
C GLU A 97 -8.74 8.17 3.71
N LEU A 98 -8.15 7.94 4.88
CA LEU A 98 -6.71 8.13 5.09
C LEU A 98 -5.88 7.06 4.35
N LEU A 99 -6.33 5.80 4.46
CA LEU A 99 -5.68 4.63 3.86
C LEU A 99 -6.69 3.81 3.05
N SER A 100 -6.44 3.68 1.75
CA SER A 100 -7.25 2.86 0.84
C SER A 100 -6.60 1.49 0.64
N PHE A 101 -7.37 0.43 0.83
CA PHE A 101 -6.93 -0.95 0.63
C PHE A 101 -7.91 -1.68 -0.29
N ASN A 102 -7.39 -2.42 -1.28
CA ASN A 102 -8.19 -3.27 -2.14
C ASN A 102 -8.49 -4.66 -1.54
N GLU A 103 -7.84 -5.01 -0.43
CA GLU A 103 -7.93 -6.31 0.24
C GLU A 103 -8.29 -6.15 1.73
N GLY A 104 -9.56 -6.41 2.08
CA GLY A 104 -10.07 -6.22 3.44
C GLY A 104 -9.39 -7.10 4.51
N MET A 105 -9.12 -8.37 4.17
CA MET A 105 -8.42 -9.28 5.08
C MET A 105 -6.98 -8.84 5.34
N LEU A 106 -6.29 -8.34 4.31
CA LEU A 106 -4.92 -7.84 4.44
C LEU A 106 -4.87 -6.56 5.27
N LYS A 107 -5.83 -5.63 5.09
CA LYS A 107 -6.02 -4.45 5.95
C LYS A 107 -6.17 -4.86 7.43
N PHE A 108 -7.01 -5.85 7.72
CA PHE A 108 -7.20 -6.34 9.09
C PHE A 108 -5.90 -6.90 9.69
N ALA A 109 -5.22 -7.77 8.94
CA ALA A 109 -3.96 -8.38 9.41
C ALA A 109 -2.87 -7.33 9.67
N ILE A 110 -2.71 -6.36 8.77
CA ILE A 110 -1.74 -5.28 8.91
C ILE A 110 -1.97 -4.43 10.16
N ASN A 111 -3.23 -4.07 10.43
CA ASN A 111 -3.54 -3.15 11.52
C ASN A 111 -3.64 -3.83 12.90
N TRP A 112 -4.02 -5.11 12.94
CA TRP A 112 -4.39 -5.77 14.20
C TRP A 112 -3.60 -7.04 14.51
N VAL A 113 -2.99 -7.68 13.52
CA VAL A 113 -2.27 -8.95 13.72
C VAL A 113 -0.75 -8.73 13.71
N PHE A 114 -0.21 -8.13 12.65
CA PHE A 114 1.23 -7.94 12.50
C PHE A 114 1.91 -7.14 13.62
N PRO A 115 1.28 -6.08 14.19
CA PRO A 115 1.89 -5.34 15.30
C PRO A 115 2.10 -6.16 16.57
N LEU A 116 1.36 -7.25 16.75
CA LEU A 116 1.46 -8.15 17.90
C LEU A 116 2.50 -9.27 17.72
N LEU A 117 3.01 -9.47 16.49
CA LEU A 117 3.96 -10.52 16.19
C LEU A 117 5.41 -10.05 16.42
N PRO A 118 6.30 -10.93 16.90
CA PRO A 118 7.73 -10.62 16.98
C PRO A 118 8.30 -10.21 15.61
N ARG A 119 9.05 -9.09 15.56
CA ARG A 119 9.61 -8.54 14.30
C ARG A 119 10.38 -9.57 13.47
N LYS A 120 11.12 -10.48 14.12
CA LYS A 120 11.88 -11.54 13.45
C LYS A 120 10.98 -12.53 12.70
N GLN A 121 9.80 -12.82 13.23
CA GLN A 121 8.82 -13.71 12.58
C GLN A 121 8.15 -13.01 11.40
N VAL A 122 7.75 -11.75 11.56
CA VAL A 122 7.21 -10.92 10.47
C VAL A 122 8.21 -10.83 9.32
N LEU A 123 9.49 -10.61 9.61
CA LEU A 123 10.55 -10.54 8.60
C LEU A 123 10.74 -11.87 7.84
N LYS A 124 10.72 -13.00 8.57
CA LYS A 124 10.81 -14.33 7.95
C LYS A 124 9.59 -14.64 7.08
N ALA A 125 8.40 -14.28 7.54
CA ALA A 125 7.16 -14.45 6.78
C ALA A 125 7.17 -13.59 5.50
N SER A 126 7.56 -12.32 5.61
CA SER A 126 7.70 -11.42 4.46
C SER A 126 8.74 -11.91 3.46
N ARG A 127 9.88 -12.43 3.92
CA ARG A 127 10.86 -13.07 3.03
C ARG A 127 10.23 -14.24 2.27
N LYS A 128 9.58 -15.15 2.99
CA LYS A 128 8.96 -16.34 2.41
C LYS A 128 7.90 -15.98 1.36
N SER A 129 7.14 -14.90 1.55
CA SER A 129 6.15 -14.45 0.55
C SER A 129 6.76 -13.87 -0.72
N MET A 130 8.02 -13.42 -0.67
CA MET A 130 8.74 -12.84 -1.82
C MET A 130 9.70 -13.82 -2.50
N GLU A 131 9.89 -15.02 -1.94
CA GLU A 131 10.69 -16.07 -2.58
C GLU A 131 9.97 -16.63 -3.81
N LYS A 132 10.75 -16.94 -4.84
CA LYS A 132 10.23 -17.57 -6.06
C LYS A 132 9.88 -19.03 -5.76
N SER A 133 8.69 -19.43 -6.16
CA SER A 133 8.28 -20.83 -6.20
C SER A 133 9.14 -21.60 -7.19
N HIS A 134 9.52 -22.82 -6.82
CA HIS A 134 10.29 -23.74 -7.64
C HIS A 134 9.46 -24.29 -8.80
#